data_AF-A0A368X6B5-F1
#
_entry.id   AF-A0A368X6B5-F1
#
_cell.length_a   1.000
_cell.length_b   1.000
_cell.length_c   1.000
_cell.angle_alpha   90.00
_cell.angle_beta   90.00
_cell.angle_gamma   90.00
#
_symmetry.space_group_name_H-M   'P 1'
#
loop_
_entity.id
_entity.type
_entity.pdbx_description
1 polymer ?
#
loop_
_entity_poly.entity_id
_entity_poly.type
_entity_poly.pdbx_seq_one_letter_code
_entity_poly.pdbx_strand_id
1 'polypeptide(L)'
;MISASTANREFHVPDVVTKQLKLNSVSDGRRRVRISSNFIDLMGFRPGERIEAVPSIAGGFDIRPSASGSTKVHQRRYARGRSNNPLESLVEFGSSALLNSTFPPGTERFHVTMRQREMRIRPVPNRVFNIARRFRGRDPYRALVAMTGGVDLHCLNNAGFKSEVVLEYRPQEARDVATGRSLEEVHALNTLRNSNTVKLLVNEDIYQVNPERLKALCDQGEPIALGHFCISCDDFSTAKSQSLRARSVENGTTGVDMIYPVLRIVETMEYPVVMFENVRGFANHDAGIILKSMLRRMGYQTHEMTLCARDYGGIQNRNRYYLVATIFPGYEPPQPQPRKTDSIWPLVEKHLSDCRDVTDRKYIKDRANSGRQSAAITRTSSYSPTIVKSQSRGIKDGVYIEDGGKVYAPSEGLIKELMSIPEDFDTSWMAQEQSIETLGQSIDYRMHHAVVESVRKHIEANLGSGPILRHKHHQASLL
;
A
#
# COMPACT_ATOMS: atom_id res chain seq x y z
N MET A 1 33.82 17.49 41.59
CA MET A 1 34.11 16.39 40.63
C MET A 1 33.59 15.08 41.21
N ILE A 2 32.47 14.57 40.73
CA ILE A 2 31.86 13.33 41.23
C ILE A 2 32.52 12.16 40.49
N SER A 3 33.38 11.41 41.18
CA SER A 3 34.14 10.24 40.69
C SER A 3 33.24 9.27 39.93
N ALA A 4 33.37 9.14 38.61
CA ALA A 4 32.66 8.16 37.77
C ALA A 4 32.83 6.73 38.33
N SER A 5 31.80 5.88 38.25
CA SER A 5 31.95 4.45 38.53
C SER A 5 33.10 3.90 37.67
N THR A 6 33.89 2.97 38.19
CA THR A 6 35.05 2.40 37.48
C THR A 6 34.67 1.82 36.11
N ALA A 7 33.40 1.44 35.91
CA ALA A 7 32.85 0.98 34.64
C ALA A 7 32.70 2.08 33.57
N ASN A 8 32.49 3.35 33.95
CA ASN A 8 32.32 4.46 33.00
C ASN A 8 33.65 5.03 32.48
N ARG A 9 34.81 4.60 33.00
CA ARG A 9 36.12 5.11 32.56
C ARG A 9 36.59 4.54 31.22
N GLU A 10 35.99 3.46 30.73
CA GLU A 10 36.39 2.77 29.50
C GLU A 10 35.50 3.06 28.28
N PHE A 11 34.36 3.73 28.47
CA PHE A 11 33.41 4.01 27.38
C PHE A 11 33.23 5.50 27.15
N HIS A 12 33.21 5.91 25.88
CA HIS A 12 32.80 7.25 25.48
C HIS A 12 31.32 7.49 25.86
N VAL A 13 31.04 8.59 26.57
CA VAL A 13 29.68 8.98 26.98
C VAL A 13 29.10 9.92 25.92
N PRO A 14 28.09 9.50 25.13
CA PRO A 14 27.43 10.38 24.17
C PRO A 14 26.49 11.37 24.88
N ASP A 15 26.19 12.51 24.25
CA ASP A 15 25.26 13.52 24.79
C ASP A 15 23.82 13.00 24.93
N VAL A 16 23.45 12.04 24.09
CA VAL A 16 22.11 11.42 24.04
C VAL A 16 22.22 9.93 23.78
N VAL A 17 21.37 9.17 24.46
CA VAL A 17 21.10 7.76 24.17
C VAL A 17 19.60 7.54 24.08
N THR A 18 19.14 6.81 23.05
CA THR A 18 17.71 6.48 22.89
C THR A 18 17.46 4.98 22.92
N LYS A 19 16.33 4.56 23.48
CA LYS A 19 15.77 3.20 23.35
C LYS A 19 14.27 3.26 23.05
N GLN A 20 13.73 2.18 22.51
CA GLN A 20 12.28 1.94 22.48
C GLN A 20 11.96 0.60 23.12
N LEU A 21 11.18 0.60 24.20
CA LEU A 21 10.90 -0.58 25.02
C LEU A 21 9.39 -0.88 25.05
N LYS A 22 9.04 -2.13 25.33
CA LYS A 22 7.65 -2.56 25.52
C LYS A 22 7.22 -2.29 26.96
N LEU A 23 6.00 -1.80 27.18
CA LEU A 23 5.37 -1.78 28.49
C LEU A 23 5.21 -3.22 28.99
N ASN A 24 5.65 -3.47 30.22
CA ASN A 24 5.48 -4.78 30.84
C ASN A 24 4.07 -4.90 31.40
N SER A 25 3.40 -6.01 31.12
CA SER A 25 2.17 -6.43 31.79
C SER A 25 2.48 -7.48 32.84
N VAL A 26 1.97 -7.30 34.06
CA VAL A 26 2.00 -8.34 35.10
C VAL A 26 0.74 -9.21 34.98
N SER A 27 0.73 -10.40 35.57
CA SER A 27 -0.40 -11.35 35.52
C SER A 27 -1.71 -10.78 36.05
N ASP A 28 -1.65 -9.76 36.91
CA ASP A 28 -2.80 -9.02 37.46
C ASP A 28 -3.32 -7.90 36.53
N GLY A 29 -2.80 -7.79 35.31
CA GLY A 29 -3.17 -6.76 34.33
C GLY A 29 -2.53 -5.39 34.55
N ARG A 30 -1.76 -5.19 35.63
CA ARG A 30 -1.07 -3.91 35.86
C ARG A 30 0.06 -3.71 34.86
N ARG A 31 0.29 -2.45 34.49
CA ARG A 31 1.35 -2.04 33.56
C ARG A 31 2.58 -1.56 34.34
N ARG A 32 3.77 -1.77 33.78
CA ARG A 32 5.03 -1.23 34.33
C ARG A 32 5.93 -0.70 33.22
N VAL A 33 6.57 0.44 33.49
CA VAL A 33 7.71 0.93 32.72
C VAL A 33 8.96 0.35 33.35
N ARG A 34 9.62 -0.57 32.65
CA ARG A 34 10.89 -1.18 33.08
C ARG A 34 11.98 -0.84 32.09
N ILE A 35 13.09 -0.30 32.60
CA ILE A 35 14.25 0.10 31.80
C ILE A 35 15.46 -0.61 32.37
N SER A 36 15.97 -1.58 31.63
CA SER A 36 17.21 -2.30 31.95
C SER A 36 18.24 -1.96 30.90
N SER A 37 19.33 -1.32 31.29
CA SER A 37 20.34 -0.85 30.35
C SER A 37 21.64 -0.46 31.05
N ASN A 38 22.77 -0.84 30.46
CA ASN A 38 24.10 -0.32 30.82
C ASN A 38 24.19 1.21 30.67
N PHE A 39 23.36 1.79 29.79
CA PHE A 39 23.33 3.24 29.58
C PHE A 39 22.77 4.04 30.76
N ILE A 40 22.07 3.42 31.71
CA ILE A 40 21.54 4.16 32.87
C ILE A 40 22.71 4.70 33.72
N ASP A 41 23.68 3.85 34.08
CA ASP A 41 24.88 4.29 34.80
C ASP A 41 25.77 5.18 33.92
N LEU A 42 25.91 4.86 32.63
CA LEU A 42 26.68 5.67 31.68
C LEU A 42 26.18 7.12 31.59
N MET A 43 24.85 7.31 31.62
CA MET A 43 24.20 8.62 31.57
C MET A 43 24.04 9.26 32.96
N GLY A 44 24.76 8.76 33.97
CA GLY A 44 24.90 9.41 35.28
C GLY A 44 23.84 9.06 36.32
N PHE A 45 23.12 7.94 36.16
CA PHE A 45 22.18 7.40 37.17
C PHE A 45 22.77 6.14 37.82
N ARG A 46 23.35 6.29 39.02
CA ARG A 46 24.12 5.19 39.62
C ARG A 46 23.24 4.21 40.39
N PRO A 47 23.57 2.90 40.38
CA PRO A 47 22.95 1.94 41.26
C PRO A 47 22.96 2.40 42.73
N GLY A 48 21.80 2.39 43.37
CA GLY A 48 21.59 2.87 44.74
C GLY A 48 21.08 4.31 44.83
N GLU A 49 21.25 5.15 43.80
CA GLU A 49 20.72 6.51 43.78
C GLU A 49 19.18 6.51 43.79
N ARG A 50 18.62 7.52 44.46
CA ARG A 50 17.18 7.81 44.42
C ARG A 50 16.86 8.75 43.27
N ILE A 51 15.70 8.48 42.67
CA ILE A 51 15.18 9.19 41.51
C ILE A 51 13.70 9.47 41.72
N GLU A 52 13.21 10.48 41.02
CA GLU A 52 11.79 10.80 40.94
C GLU A 52 11.32 10.79 39.49
N ALA A 53 10.03 10.46 39.29
CA ALA A 53 9.35 10.59 38.01
C ALA A 53 8.39 11.78 38.07
N VAL A 54 8.55 12.72 37.15
CA VAL A 54 7.75 13.94 37.05
C VAL A 54 6.91 13.85 35.77
N PRO A 55 5.57 13.84 35.86
CA PRO A 55 4.70 13.88 34.69
C PRO A 55 5.07 15.00 33.72
N SER A 56 5.02 14.72 32.42
CA SER A 56 5.36 15.70 31.38
C SER A 56 4.10 16.14 30.61
N ILE A 57 4.02 17.44 30.29
CA ILE A 57 2.96 17.99 29.43
C ILE A 57 2.96 17.38 28.02
N ALA A 58 4.11 16.87 27.56
CA ALA A 58 4.25 16.19 26.28
C ALA A 58 3.82 14.71 26.32
N GLY A 59 3.17 14.28 27.40
CA GLY A 59 2.85 12.88 27.70
C GLY A 59 4.03 12.12 28.30
N GLY A 60 3.75 11.00 28.98
CA GLY A 60 4.76 10.27 29.74
C GLY A 60 5.31 11.07 30.93
N PHE A 61 6.57 10.84 31.27
CA PHE A 61 7.20 11.46 32.43
C PHE A 61 8.72 11.56 32.28
N ASP A 62 9.33 12.43 33.06
CA ASP A 62 10.77 12.67 33.11
C ASP A 62 11.34 12.14 34.42
N ILE A 63 12.51 11.50 34.33
CA ILE A 63 13.22 10.90 35.45
C ILE A 63 14.46 11.73 35.71
N ARG A 64 14.63 12.16 36.95
CA ARG A 64 15.81 12.88 37.41
C ARG A 64 16.27 12.40 38.78
N PRO A 65 17.56 12.56 39.12
CA PRO A 65 18.06 12.28 40.46
C PRO A 65 17.34 13.13 41.51
N SER A 66 16.94 12.51 42.62
CA SER A 66 16.24 13.18 43.72
C SER A 66 16.54 12.43 45.01
N ALA A 67 17.18 13.10 45.98
CA ALA A 67 17.55 12.47 47.25
C ALA A 67 16.32 12.00 48.06
N SER A 68 15.18 12.67 47.91
CA SER A 68 13.89 12.31 48.50
C SER A 68 13.03 11.41 47.59
N GLY A 69 13.53 11.06 46.39
CA GLY A 69 12.80 10.26 45.41
C GLY A 69 12.37 8.88 45.95
N SER A 70 11.14 8.48 45.61
CA SER A 70 10.55 7.22 46.10
C SER A 70 11.10 5.97 45.39
N THR A 71 11.70 6.13 44.21
CA THR A 71 12.25 5.03 43.40
C THR A 71 13.78 5.02 43.48
N LYS A 72 14.38 3.82 43.41
CA LYS A 72 15.84 3.64 43.37
C LYS A 72 16.28 3.10 42.01
N VAL A 73 17.51 3.44 41.62
CA VAL A 73 18.21 2.74 40.55
C VAL A 73 18.78 1.43 41.13
N HIS A 74 18.50 0.30 40.48
CA HIS A 74 18.93 -1.01 40.92
C HIS A 74 20.05 -1.56 40.03
N GLN A 75 20.92 -2.39 40.58
CA GLN A 75 21.83 -3.23 39.78
C GLN A 75 21.11 -4.52 39.39
N ARG A 76 21.06 -4.87 38.11
CA ARG A 76 20.41 -6.12 37.70
C ARG A 76 21.27 -7.32 38.09
N ARG A 77 20.63 -8.32 38.72
CA ARG A 77 21.23 -9.62 39.06
C ARG A 77 20.55 -10.72 38.24
N TYR A 78 21.31 -11.67 37.72
CA TYR A 78 20.80 -12.82 36.98
C TYR A 78 21.01 -14.11 37.78
N ALA A 79 20.01 -14.99 37.81
CA ALA A 79 20.04 -16.23 38.60
C ALA A 79 21.01 -17.31 38.07
N ARG A 80 21.46 -17.20 36.82
CA ARG A 80 22.54 -18.00 36.23
C ARG A 80 23.66 -17.07 35.82
N GLY A 81 24.91 -17.52 35.96
CA GLY A 81 26.11 -16.79 35.56
C GLY A 81 26.12 -16.50 34.06
N ARG A 82 25.46 -15.42 33.64
CA ARG A 82 25.62 -14.84 32.30
C ARG A 82 26.91 -14.01 32.29
N SER A 83 27.63 -14.08 31.19
CA SER A 83 28.82 -13.28 30.87
C SER A 83 28.51 -11.81 30.52
N ASN A 84 27.49 -11.20 31.14
CA ASN A 84 27.10 -9.83 30.82
C ASN A 84 27.89 -8.85 31.69
N ASN A 85 28.99 -8.31 31.14
CA ASN A 85 29.81 -7.27 31.74
C ASN A 85 29.88 -6.06 30.78
N PRO A 86 29.53 -4.84 31.22
CA PRO A 86 28.97 -4.48 32.52
C PRO A 86 27.56 -5.04 32.75
N LEU A 87 27.21 -5.22 34.02
CA LEU A 87 25.87 -5.60 34.46
C LEU A 87 24.93 -4.38 34.35
N GLU A 88 23.79 -4.58 33.69
CA GLU A 88 22.81 -3.52 33.45
C GLU A 88 22.25 -2.93 34.74
N SER A 89 22.09 -1.61 34.80
CA SER A 89 21.25 -0.99 35.81
C SER A 89 19.77 -1.08 35.39
N LEU A 90 18.89 -1.00 36.38
CA LEU A 90 17.46 -1.21 36.26
C LEU A 90 16.69 -0.08 36.97
N VAL A 91 15.73 0.50 36.28
CA VAL A 91 14.73 1.40 36.84
C VAL A 91 13.34 0.87 36.50
N GLU A 92 12.41 0.89 37.46
CA GLU A 92 11.05 0.40 37.29
C GLU A 92 10.01 1.34 37.92
N PHE A 93 8.96 1.65 37.16
CA PHE A 93 7.80 2.41 37.62
C PHE A 93 6.52 1.61 37.37
N GLY A 94 5.81 1.26 38.46
CA GLY A 94 4.58 0.48 38.43
C GLY A 94 3.36 1.19 39.03
N SER A 95 3.45 2.49 39.33
CA SER A 95 2.33 3.26 39.87
C SER A 95 1.22 3.38 38.83
N SER A 96 0.08 2.73 39.08
CA SER A 96 -1.09 2.81 38.19
C SER A 96 -1.58 4.26 38.02
N ALA A 97 -1.53 5.08 39.08
CA ALA A 97 -1.91 6.49 39.00
C ALA A 97 -0.99 7.28 38.05
N LEU A 98 0.33 7.09 38.17
CA LEU A 98 1.29 7.74 37.28
C LEU A 98 1.10 7.26 35.84
N LEU A 99 1.03 5.94 35.61
CA LEU A 99 0.92 5.40 34.25
C LEU A 99 -0.42 5.73 33.60
N ASN A 100 -1.54 5.69 34.32
CA ASN A 100 -2.84 6.03 33.76
C ASN A 100 -3.00 7.53 33.49
N SER A 101 -2.32 8.39 34.23
CA SER A 101 -2.32 9.84 33.99
C SER A 101 -1.36 10.28 32.88
N THR A 102 -0.34 9.48 32.56
CA THR A 102 0.73 9.88 31.62
C THR A 102 0.78 9.08 30.32
N PHE A 103 0.19 7.87 30.27
CA PHE A 103 0.16 7.03 29.07
C PHE A 103 -1.26 6.88 28.54
N PRO A 104 -1.52 7.23 27.26
CA PRO A 104 -2.80 6.97 26.63
C PRO A 104 -3.22 5.48 26.71
N PRO A 105 -4.54 5.19 26.76
CA PRO A 105 -5.04 3.83 26.62
C PRO A 105 -4.51 3.14 25.35
N GLY A 106 -4.23 1.83 25.43
CA GLY A 106 -3.72 1.05 24.30
C GLY A 106 -2.24 1.26 23.96
N THR A 107 -1.50 2.08 24.72
CA THR A 107 -0.04 2.21 24.56
C THR A 107 0.64 0.89 24.90
N GLU A 108 1.47 0.38 23.98
CA GLU A 108 2.24 -0.86 24.17
C GLU A 108 3.75 -0.63 24.30
N ARG A 109 4.26 0.48 23.78
CA ARG A 109 5.69 0.80 23.74
C ARG A 109 5.94 2.24 24.17
N PHE A 110 7.19 2.55 24.51
CA PHE A 110 7.63 3.89 24.87
C PHE A 110 9.05 4.15 24.41
N HIS A 111 9.34 5.40 24.07
CA HIS A 111 10.67 5.92 23.86
C HIS A 111 11.31 6.32 25.19
N VAL A 112 12.58 5.99 25.32
CA VAL A 112 13.47 6.43 26.39
C VAL A 112 14.52 7.30 25.75
N THR A 113 14.64 8.55 26.16
CA THR A 113 15.74 9.45 25.78
C THR A 113 16.54 9.79 27.03
N MET A 114 17.78 9.37 27.09
CA MET A 114 18.68 9.63 28.20
C MET A 114 19.66 10.73 27.78
N ARG A 115 19.80 11.74 28.64
CA ARG A 115 20.85 12.75 28.65
C ARG A 115 21.57 12.67 29.99
N GLN A 116 22.66 13.40 30.16
CA GLN A 116 23.40 13.38 31.42
C GLN A 116 22.47 13.77 32.59
N ARG A 117 22.22 12.81 33.49
CA ARG A 117 21.34 12.93 34.67
C ARG A 117 19.89 13.31 34.36
N GLU A 118 19.41 13.04 33.15
CA GLU A 118 18.01 13.25 32.75
C GLU A 118 17.55 12.07 31.88
N MET A 119 16.34 11.55 32.12
CA MET A 119 15.77 10.53 31.25
C MET A 119 14.29 10.81 30.97
N ARG A 120 13.94 10.97 29.70
CA ARG A 120 12.57 11.24 29.23
C ARG A 120 11.91 9.96 28.76
N ILE A 121 10.74 9.68 29.31
CA ILE A 121 9.89 8.54 28.93
C ILE A 121 8.68 9.07 28.19
N ARG A 122 8.51 8.68 26.92
CA ARG A 122 7.39 9.14 26.08
C ARG A 122 6.63 7.95 25.48
N PRO A 123 5.30 7.92 25.55
CA PRO A 123 4.52 6.84 24.95
C PRO A 123 4.73 6.81 23.43
N VAL A 124 4.79 5.60 22.86
CA VAL A 124 4.72 5.39 21.41
C VAL A 124 3.24 5.24 21.06
N PRO A 125 2.69 6.10 20.20
CA PRO A 125 1.29 5.99 19.82
C PRO A 125 0.98 4.62 19.19
N ASN A 126 -0.14 4.00 19.59
CA ASN A 126 -0.58 2.77 18.95
C ASN A 126 -1.21 3.12 17.60
N ARG A 127 -0.48 2.83 16.52
CA ARG A 127 -0.85 3.17 15.15
C ARG A 127 -2.24 2.65 14.77
N VAL A 128 -2.50 1.36 14.98
CA VAL A 128 -3.80 0.72 14.68
C VAL A 128 -4.94 1.40 15.44
N PHE A 129 -4.75 1.64 16.74
CA PHE A 129 -5.74 2.33 17.56
C PHE A 129 -6.01 3.76 17.09
N ASN A 130 -4.96 4.50 16.72
CA ASN A 130 -5.07 5.88 16.24
C ASN A 130 -5.80 5.95 14.90
N ILE A 131 -5.48 5.05 13.96
CA ILE A 131 -6.18 4.92 12.69
C ILE A 131 -7.67 4.65 12.97
N ALA A 132 -7.99 3.58 13.71
CA ALA A 132 -9.39 3.24 14.02
C ALA A 132 -10.15 4.42 14.65
N ARG A 133 -9.53 5.14 15.60
CA ARG A 133 -10.11 6.32 16.23
C ARG A 133 -10.34 7.47 15.24
N ARG A 134 -9.40 7.71 14.32
CA ARG A 134 -9.47 8.78 13.31
C ARG A 134 -10.64 8.59 12.35
N PHE A 135 -10.95 7.35 11.98
CA PHE A 135 -12.01 7.01 11.03
C PHE A 135 -13.38 6.76 11.66
N ARG A 136 -13.47 6.59 12.98
CA ARG A 136 -14.75 6.34 13.66
C ARG A 136 -15.77 7.47 13.41
N GLY A 137 -16.87 7.12 12.74
CA GLY A 137 -17.99 8.01 12.43
C GLY A 137 -17.68 9.04 11.34
N ARG A 138 -16.68 8.79 10.49
CA ARG A 138 -16.32 9.59 9.30
C ARG A 138 -16.86 8.92 8.03
N ASP A 139 -16.84 9.62 6.90
CA ASP A 139 -17.22 9.04 5.59
C ASP A 139 -16.22 7.92 5.20
N PRO A 140 -16.68 6.66 5.06
CA PRO A 140 -15.81 5.52 4.80
C PRO A 140 -15.51 5.29 3.31
N TYR A 141 -16.10 6.07 2.40
CA TYR A 141 -16.03 5.78 0.96
C TYR A 141 -14.94 6.56 0.22
N ARG A 142 -14.20 7.44 0.90
CA ARG A 142 -13.14 8.22 0.26
C ARG A 142 -11.93 7.35 -0.05
N ALA A 143 -11.44 7.43 -1.29
CA ALA A 143 -10.30 6.69 -1.77
C ALA A 143 -9.22 7.59 -2.38
N LEU A 144 -7.96 7.17 -2.19
CA LEU A 144 -6.82 7.60 -3.00
C LEU A 144 -6.53 6.47 -3.99
N VAL A 145 -6.40 6.79 -5.27
CA VAL A 145 -6.05 5.83 -6.32
C VAL A 145 -4.74 6.26 -6.96
N ALA A 146 -3.77 5.35 -7.02
CA ALA A 146 -2.44 5.64 -7.52
C ALA A 146 -2.01 4.67 -8.62
N MET A 147 -1.28 5.18 -9.61
CA MET A 147 -0.75 4.45 -10.76
C MET A 147 -1.87 3.84 -11.62
N THR A 148 -2.87 4.66 -11.93
CA THR A 148 -4.12 4.28 -12.60
C THR A 148 -4.18 4.78 -14.03
N GLY A 149 -4.70 3.94 -14.93
CA GLY A 149 -5.11 4.35 -16.29
C GLY A 149 -6.55 4.85 -16.38
N GLY A 150 -7.28 4.88 -15.25
CA GLY A 150 -8.67 5.30 -15.12
C GLY A 150 -9.69 4.18 -14.97
N VAL A 151 -9.42 2.96 -15.45
CA VAL A 151 -10.42 1.85 -15.47
C VAL A 151 -10.69 1.29 -14.07
N ASP A 152 -9.64 1.06 -13.28
CA ASP A 152 -9.72 0.65 -11.87
C ASP A 152 -10.42 1.75 -11.05
N LEU A 153 -10.07 3.01 -11.27
CA LEU A 153 -10.76 4.14 -10.64
C LEU A 153 -12.25 4.18 -10.99
N HIS A 154 -12.60 4.01 -12.27
CA HIS A 154 -13.99 3.93 -12.73
C HIS A 154 -14.74 2.77 -12.05
N CYS A 155 -14.07 1.63 -11.92
CA CYS A 155 -14.60 0.47 -11.20
C CYS A 155 -14.87 0.76 -9.71
N LEU A 156 -13.95 1.44 -9.03
CA LEU A 156 -14.13 1.89 -7.64
C LEU A 156 -15.32 2.83 -7.50
N ASN A 157 -15.44 3.82 -8.40
CA ASN A 157 -16.54 4.78 -8.38
C ASN A 157 -17.90 4.09 -8.59
N ASN A 158 -18.00 3.14 -9.53
CA ASN A 158 -19.23 2.39 -9.77
C ASN A 158 -19.62 1.49 -8.59
N ALA A 159 -18.65 1.02 -7.80
CA ALA A 159 -18.90 0.31 -6.56
C ALA A 159 -19.25 1.23 -5.37
N GLY A 160 -19.29 2.56 -5.57
CA GLY A 160 -19.71 3.53 -4.56
C GLY A 160 -18.57 4.21 -3.79
N PHE A 161 -17.30 3.93 -4.11
CA PHE A 161 -16.19 4.73 -3.59
C PHE A 161 -16.16 6.13 -4.23
N LYS A 162 -15.59 7.09 -3.52
CA LYS A 162 -15.29 8.44 -4.03
C LYS A 162 -13.78 8.52 -4.22
N SER A 163 -13.32 8.27 -5.43
CA SER A 163 -11.90 8.35 -5.81
C SER A 163 -11.44 9.81 -5.95
N GLU A 164 -11.40 10.51 -4.83
CA GLU A 164 -11.20 11.97 -4.82
C GLU A 164 -9.73 12.40 -4.96
N VAL A 165 -8.78 11.51 -4.66
CA VAL A 165 -7.36 11.79 -4.80
C VAL A 165 -6.75 10.82 -5.79
N VAL A 166 -6.11 11.34 -6.82
CA VAL A 166 -5.40 10.57 -7.84
C VAL A 166 -3.93 10.93 -7.81
N LEU A 167 -3.07 9.90 -7.78
CA LEU A 167 -1.64 10.04 -7.99
C LEU A 167 -1.25 9.26 -9.24
N GLU A 168 -1.11 9.95 -10.37
CA GLU A 168 -0.82 9.31 -11.66
C GLU A 168 0.21 10.12 -12.42
N TYR A 169 1.30 9.44 -12.80
CA TYR A 169 2.34 9.95 -13.68
C TYR A 169 2.77 8.79 -14.57
N ARG A 170 2.66 8.95 -15.89
CA ARG A 170 3.11 7.93 -16.83
C ARG A 170 4.62 8.12 -17.09
N PRO A 171 5.49 7.18 -16.69
CA PRO A 171 6.92 7.31 -16.98
C PRO A 171 7.18 7.42 -18.49
N GLN A 172 8.12 8.29 -18.87
CA GLN A 172 8.54 8.39 -20.27
C GLN A 172 9.24 7.10 -20.71
N GLU A 173 8.69 6.43 -21.72
CA GLU A 173 9.37 5.28 -22.32
C GLU A 173 10.39 5.77 -23.35
N ALA A 174 11.48 5.00 -23.56
CA ALA A 174 12.55 5.38 -24.49
C ALA A 174 12.06 5.73 -25.92
N ARG A 175 10.96 5.11 -26.36
CA ARG A 175 10.32 5.40 -27.65
C ARG A 175 9.62 6.76 -27.68
N ASP A 176 9.10 7.22 -26.56
CA ASP A 176 8.43 8.51 -26.45
C ASP A 176 9.49 9.61 -26.61
N VAL A 177 10.59 9.48 -25.86
CA VAL A 177 11.79 10.33 -26.00
C VAL A 177 12.33 10.32 -27.42
N ALA A 178 12.52 9.14 -28.02
CA ALA A 178 13.05 9.01 -29.38
C ALA A 178 12.16 9.64 -30.46
N THR A 179 10.86 9.81 -30.18
CA THR A 179 9.89 10.44 -31.09
C THR A 179 9.54 11.87 -30.69
N GLY A 180 10.22 12.44 -29.68
CA GLY A 180 9.97 13.79 -29.19
C GLY A 180 8.58 13.97 -28.55
N ARG A 181 7.95 12.89 -28.09
CA ARG A 181 6.63 12.90 -27.44
C ARG A 181 6.79 12.96 -25.92
N SER A 182 6.07 13.88 -25.27
CA SER A 182 5.83 13.83 -23.82
C SER A 182 4.44 13.29 -23.56
N LEU A 183 4.35 12.13 -22.91
CA LEU A 183 3.09 11.42 -22.64
C LEU A 183 2.81 11.27 -21.13
N GLU A 184 3.49 12.04 -20.29
CA GLU A 184 3.45 11.93 -18.82
C GLU A 184 2.04 12.12 -18.23
N GLU A 185 1.22 12.93 -18.90
CA GLU A 185 -0.12 13.31 -18.46
C GLU A 185 -1.23 12.41 -19.03
N VAL A 186 -0.92 11.52 -19.99
CA VAL A 186 -1.96 10.83 -20.78
C VAL A 186 -2.91 9.99 -19.91
N HIS A 187 -2.37 9.23 -18.96
CA HIS A 187 -3.21 8.44 -18.05
C HIS A 187 -3.96 9.32 -17.02
N ALA A 188 -3.34 10.41 -16.57
CA ALA A 188 -3.96 11.36 -15.67
C ALA A 188 -5.18 12.03 -16.32
N LEU A 189 -5.02 12.49 -17.58
CA LEU A 189 -6.11 13.01 -18.40
C LEU A 189 -7.18 11.95 -18.67
N ASN A 190 -6.80 10.71 -18.96
CA ASN A 190 -7.78 9.63 -19.15
C ASN A 190 -8.59 9.36 -17.88
N THR A 191 -7.93 9.45 -16.73
CA THR A 191 -8.55 9.29 -15.42
C THR A 191 -9.56 10.40 -15.15
N LEU A 192 -9.22 11.66 -15.47
CA LEU A 192 -10.13 12.79 -15.35
C LEU A 192 -11.31 12.71 -16.34
N ARG A 193 -11.07 12.19 -17.56
CA ARG A 193 -12.13 11.98 -18.55
C ARG A 193 -13.19 10.99 -18.04
N ASN A 194 -12.76 9.99 -17.28
CA ASN A 194 -13.57 8.88 -16.80
C ASN A 194 -13.96 9.00 -15.32
N SER A 195 -13.85 10.19 -14.73
CA SER A 195 -14.22 10.43 -13.34
C SER A 195 -14.82 11.80 -13.12
N ASN A 196 -15.90 11.84 -12.35
CA ASN A 196 -16.50 13.07 -11.83
C ASN A 196 -16.24 13.26 -10.32
N THR A 197 -15.43 12.40 -9.70
CA THR A 197 -15.17 12.41 -8.24
C THR A 197 -13.80 12.99 -7.87
N VAL A 198 -12.86 13.09 -8.82
CA VAL A 198 -11.49 13.59 -8.55
C VAL A 198 -11.53 15.05 -8.12
N LYS A 199 -10.90 15.33 -6.96
CA LYS A 199 -10.74 16.68 -6.40
C LYS A 199 -9.27 17.11 -6.34
N LEU A 200 -8.37 16.14 -6.17
CA LEU A 200 -6.93 16.36 -6.14
C LEU A 200 -6.27 15.40 -7.13
N LEU A 201 -5.68 15.94 -8.19
CA LEU A 201 -4.80 15.21 -9.09
C LEU A 201 -3.34 15.58 -8.77
N VAL A 202 -2.54 14.59 -8.44
CA VAL A 202 -1.09 14.70 -8.28
C VAL A 202 -0.45 14.03 -9.48
N ASN A 203 0.00 14.82 -10.45
CA ASN A 203 0.76 14.34 -11.60
C ASN A 203 2.25 14.49 -11.34
N GLU A 204 2.76 13.67 -10.41
CA GLU A 204 4.16 13.67 -10.00
C GLU A 204 4.67 12.23 -10.03
N ASP A 205 5.94 12.04 -10.40
CA ASP A 205 6.60 10.74 -10.29
C ASP A 205 6.53 10.24 -8.84
N ILE A 206 6.02 9.02 -8.65
CA ILE A 206 5.88 8.35 -7.35
C ILE A 206 7.19 8.35 -6.54
N TYR A 207 8.35 8.32 -7.20
CA TYR A 207 9.64 8.36 -6.53
C TYR A 207 10.02 9.75 -5.99
N GLN A 208 9.38 10.81 -6.47
CA GLN A 208 9.62 12.21 -6.09
C GLN A 208 8.52 12.79 -5.21
N VAL A 209 7.35 12.15 -5.14
CA VAL A 209 6.23 12.58 -4.30
C VAL A 209 6.67 12.66 -2.84
N ASN A 210 6.39 13.80 -2.20
CA ASN A 210 6.55 13.97 -0.76
C ASN A 210 5.24 13.53 -0.04
N PRO A 211 5.26 12.44 0.75
CA PRO A 211 4.07 11.96 1.46
C PRO A 211 3.45 12.99 2.41
N GLU A 212 4.25 13.83 3.06
CA GLU A 212 3.75 14.86 3.98
C GLU A 212 3.04 15.99 3.23
N ARG A 213 3.54 16.36 2.06
CA ARG A 213 2.85 17.33 1.18
C ARG A 213 1.55 16.74 0.64
N LEU A 214 1.56 15.49 0.19
CA LEU A 214 0.35 14.78 -0.21
C LEU A 214 -0.69 14.75 0.92
N LYS A 215 -0.26 14.40 2.13
CA LYS A 215 -1.10 14.42 3.32
C LYS A 215 -1.68 15.81 3.60
N ALA A 216 -0.86 16.85 3.58
CA ALA A 216 -1.30 18.22 3.81
C ALA A 216 -2.35 18.68 2.77
N LEU A 217 -2.21 18.28 1.50
CA LEU A 217 -3.20 18.54 0.46
C LEU A 217 -4.53 17.81 0.71
N CYS A 218 -4.48 16.63 1.34
CA CYS A 218 -5.67 15.84 1.68
C CYS A 218 -6.36 16.30 2.97
N ASP A 219 -5.64 16.97 3.88
CA ASP A 219 -6.10 17.35 5.23
C ASP A 219 -7.24 18.40 5.23
N GLN A 220 -7.60 18.95 4.07
CA GLN A 220 -8.75 19.86 3.92
C GLN A 220 -10.12 19.17 3.94
N GLY A 221 -10.19 17.84 4.06
CA GLY A 221 -11.44 17.08 4.06
C GLY A 221 -11.55 15.97 5.12
N GLU A 222 -12.55 15.10 4.95
CA GLU A 222 -12.64 13.79 5.62
C GLU A 222 -11.35 12.94 5.46
N PRO A 223 -11.07 11.97 6.34
CA PRO A 223 -9.91 11.11 6.13
C PRO A 223 -10.16 10.12 4.96
N ILE A 224 -9.09 9.67 4.30
CA ILE A 224 -9.17 8.72 3.16
C ILE A 224 -9.14 7.29 3.68
N ALA A 225 -10.22 6.53 3.47
CA ALA A 225 -10.39 5.20 4.04
C ALA A 225 -9.71 4.10 3.21
N LEU A 226 -9.63 4.28 1.89
CA LEU A 226 -9.01 3.31 0.99
C LEU A 226 -7.80 3.93 0.28
N GLY A 227 -6.63 3.32 0.44
CA GLY A 227 -5.51 3.54 -0.47
C GLY A 227 -5.47 2.43 -1.52
N HIS A 228 -5.72 2.74 -2.79
CA HIS A 228 -5.65 1.79 -3.89
C HIS A 228 -4.40 2.04 -4.76
N PHE A 229 -3.55 1.02 -4.92
CA PHE A 229 -2.27 1.12 -5.59
C PHE A 229 -2.09 0.04 -6.66
N CYS A 230 -2.01 0.45 -7.92
CA CYS A 230 -1.73 -0.41 -9.09
C CYS A 230 -0.25 -0.34 -9.48
N ILE A 231 0.63 -0.91 -8.64
CA ILE A 231 2.09 -0.82 -8.80
C ILE A 231 2.53 -1.37 -10.17
N SER A 232 3.49 -0.69 -10.81
CA SER A 232 4.05 -1.14 -12.09
C SER A 232 4.42 -2.62 -12.08
N CYS A 233 3.91 -3.37 -13.07
CA CYS A 233 4.03 -4.82 -13.12
C CYS A 233 5.07 -5.34 -14.12
N ASP A 234 5.73 -4.44 -14.87
CA ASP A 234 6.61 -4.77 -16.01
C ASP A 234 7.73 -5.75 -15.62
N ASP A 235 8.37 -5.54 -14.46
CA ASP A 235 9.47 -6.40 -13.99
C ASP A 235 9.00 -7.72 -13.37
N PHE A 236 7.72 -7.84 -13.02
CA PHE A 236 7.13 -9.06 -12.47
C PHE A 236 6.38 -9.88 -13.53
N SER A 237 6.18 -9.30 -14.72
CA SER A 237 5.45 -9.92 -15.83
C SER A 237 6.30 -10.94 -16.59
N THR A 238 5.72 -12.08 -16.95
CA THR A 238 6.38 -13.10 -17.78
C THR A 238 6.65 -12.64 -19.22
N ALA A 239 6.06 -11.52 -19.65
CA ALA A 239 6.29 -10.95 -20.98
C ALA A 239 7.66 -10.28 -21.13
N LYS A 240 8.25 -9.79 -20.03
CA LYS A 240 9.59 -9.16 -20.03
C LYS A 240 10.67 -10.25 -19.90
N SER A 241 11.69 -10.22 -20.76
CA SER A 241 12.82 -11.17 -20.66
C SER A 241 13.73 -10.85 -19.47
N GLN A 242 14.49 -11.84 -19.00
CA GLN A 242 15.48 -11.61 -17.94
C GLN A 242 16.53 -10.56 -18.32
N SER A 243 17.01 -10.55 -19.57
CA SER A 243 17.96 -9.55 -20.06
C SER A 243 17.39 -8.12 -20.04
N LEU A 244 16.11 -7.95 -20.39
CA LEU A 244 15.44 -6.64 -20.34
C LEU A 244 15.21 -6.18 -18.90
N ARG A 245 14.92 -7.09 -17.97
CA ARG A 245 14.84 -6.78 -16.53
C ARG A 245 16.20 -6.31 -16.01
N ALA A 246 17.28 -7.06 -16.29
CA ALA A 246 18.63 -6.69 -15.87
C ALA A 246 19.03 -5.29 -16.38
N ARG A 247 18.76 -5.01 -17.66
CA ARG A 247 18.99 -3.67 -18.24
C ARG A 247 18.18 -2.57 -17.56
N SER A 248 16.94 -2.87 -17.13
CA SER A 248 16.08 -1.91 -16.42
C SER A 248 16.61 -1.58 -15.01
N VAL A 249 17.29 -2.53 -14.38
CA VAL A 249 17.98 -2.28 -13.11
C VAL A 249 19.21 -1.41 -13.34
N GLU A 250 20.03 -1.74 -14.35
CA GLU A 250 21.27 -1.02 -14.66
C GLU A 250 21.04 0.46 -15.03
N ASN A 251 19.98 0.74 -15.81
CA ASN A 251 19.67 2.10 -16.25
C ASN A 251 18.69 2.86 -15.32
N GLY A 252 18.30 2.27 -14.18
CA GLY A 252 17.40 2.89 -13.21
C GLY A 252 15.93 3.02 -13.64
N THR A 253 15.47 2.28 -14.66
CA THR A 253 14.07 2.30 -15.12
C THR A 253 13.25 1.11 -14.63
N THR A 254 13.72 0.41 -13.60
CA THR A 254 13.00 -0.72 -12.99
C THR A 254 11.87 -0.23 -12.09
N GLY A 255 10.78 -0.98 -12.02
CA GLY A 255 9.69 -0.75 -11.07
C GLY A 255 9.78 -1.62 -9.81
N VAL A 256 10.84 -2.41 -9.63
CA VAL A 256 10.96 -3.38 -8.52
C VAL A 256 10.94 -2.70 -7.15
N ASP A 257 11.54 -1.51 -7.05
CA ASP A 257 11.68 -0.71 -5.84
C ASP A 257 10.50 0.25 -5.61
N MET A 258 9.53 0.33 -6.52
CA MET A 258 8.32 1.18 -6.41
C MET A 258 7.51 0.88 -5.14
N ILE A 259 7.68 -0.30 -4.54
CA ILE A 259 7.13 -0.63 -3.22
C ILE A 259 7.58 0.34 -2.12
N TYR A 260 8.78 0.94 -2.22
CA TYR A 260 9.34 1.83 -1.21
C TYR A 260 8.56 3.15 -1.10
N PRO A 261 8.39 3.96 -2.18
CA PRO A 261 7.60 5.18 -2.08
C PRO A 261 6.13 4.88 -1.74
N VAL A 262 5.57 3.77 -2.21
CA VAL A 262 4.20 3.37 -1.82
C VAL A 262 4.10 3.07 -0.32
N LEU A 263 5.06 2.34 0.27
CA LEU A 263 5.11 2.11 1.71
C LEU A 263 5.23 3.41 2.50
N ARG A 264 6.02 4.38 2.01
CA ARG A 264 6.13 5.72 2.61
C ARG A 264 4.78 6.46 2.61
N ILE A 265 4.04 6.39 1.51
CA ILE A 265 2.69 6.98 1.43
C ILE A 265 1.72 6.28 2.37
N VAL A 266 1.70 4.95 2.41
CA VAL A 266 0.86 4.19 3.36
C VAL A 266 1.23 4.53 4.81
N GLU A 267 2.52 4.69 5.10
CA GLU A 267 3.01 5.05 6.42
C GLU A 267 2.52 6.43 6.86
N THR A 268 2.63 7.45 6.00
CA THR A 268 2.20 8.82 6.32
C THR A 268 0.68 8.98 6.30
N MET A 269 0.00 8.38 5.33
CA MET A 269 -1.45 8.54 5.14
C MET A 269 -2.27 7.71 6.13
N GLU A 270 -1.73 6.61 6.64
CA GLU A 270 -2.36 5.74 7.65
C GLU A 270 -3.78 5.28 7.29
N TYR A 271 -3.99 4.76 6.09
CA TYR A 271 -5.29 4.22 5.66
C TYR A 271 -5.74 3.07 6.58
N PRO A 272 -7.03 2.89 6.87
CA PRO A 272 -7.53 1.72 7.57
C PRO A 272 -7.52 0.48 6.67
N VAL A 273 -7.67 0.66 5.35
CA VAL A 273 -7.59 -0.39 4.34
C VAL A 273 -6.73 0.09 3.16
N VAL A 274 -5.85 -0.79 2.69
CA VAL A 274 -5.02 -0.59 1.51
C VAL A 274 -5.22 -1.78 0.57
N MET A 275 -5.41 -1.51 -0.72
CA MET A 275 -5.60 -2.52 -1.76
C MET A 275 -4.56 -2.37 -2.85
N PHE A 276 -3.82 -3.44 -3.11
CA PHE A 276 -2.84 -3.51 -4.20
C PHE A 276 -3.32 -4.45 -5.28
N GLU A 277 -3.07 -4.09 -6.54
CA GLU A 277 -3.21 -4.97 -7.70
C GLU A 277 -1.83 -5.17 -8.35
N ASN A 278 -1.55 -6.40 -8.80
CA ASN A 278 -0.38 -6.69 -9.60
C ASN A 278 -0.52 -8.01 -10.40
N VAL A 279 0.48 -8.38 -11.18
CA VAL A 279 0.57 -9.70 -11.81
C VAL A 279 0.94 -10.80 -10.81
N ARG A 280 0.56 -12.06 -11.11
CA ARG A 280 0.84 -13.24 -10.25
C ARG A 280 2.31 -13.39 -9.83
N GLY A 281 3.24 -12.93 -10.67
CA GLY A 281 4.68 -13.02 -10.41
C GLY A 281 5.12 -12.19 -9.19
N PHE A 282 4.38 -11.13 -8.87
CA PHE A 282 4.70 -10.24 -7.76
C PHE A 282 4.55 -10.93 -6.38
N ALA A 283 3.58 -11.85 -6.24
CA ALA A 283 3.24 -12.49 -4.97
C ALA A 283 4.44 -13.14 -4.24
N ASN A 284 5.32 -13.77 -5.03
CA ASN A 284 6.50 -14.49 -4.56
C ASN A 284 7.82 -13.78 -4.86
N HIS A 285 7.77 -12.57 -5.44
CA HIS A 285 8.95 -11.76 -5.66
C HIS A 285 9.37 -11.08 -4.34
N ASP A 286 10.67 -10.81 -4.15
CA ASP A 286 11.19 -10.17 -2.94
C ASP A 286 10.49 -8.84 -2.63
N ALA A 287 10.17 -8.06 -3.66
CA ALA A 287 9.37 -6.84 -3.53
C ALA A 287 8.01 -7.10 -2.87
N GLY A 288 7.27 -8.13 -3.31
CA GLY A 288 6.00 -8.52 -2.69
C GLY A 288 6.17 -9.02 -1.26
N ILE A 289 7.22 -9.79 -0.99
CA ILE A 289 7.55 -10.28 0.37
C ILE A 289 7.86 -9.12 1.32
N ILE A 290 8.67 -8.16 0.88
CA ILE A 290 9.03 -6.96 1.64
C ILE A 290 7.80 -6.09 1.90
N LEU A 291 6.98 -5.82 0.87
CA LEU A 291 5.74 -5.06 0.99
C LEU A 291 4.85 -5.63 2.11
N LYS A 292 4.57 -6.93 2.06
CA LYS A 292 3.74 -7.63 3.07
C LYS A 292 4.36 -7.58 4.47
N SER A 293 5.67 -7.80 4.57
CA SER A 293 6.40 -7.76 5.84
C SER A 293 6.31 -6.38 6.48
N MET A 294 6.49 -5.32 5.69
CA MET A 294 6.42 -3.93 6.15
C MET A 294 5.00 -3.54 6.57
N LEU A 295 3.97 -3.90 5.78
CA LEU A 295 2.57 -3.68 6.15
C LEU A 295 2.21 -4.36 7.49
N ARG A 296 2.65 -5.60 7.70
CA ARG A 296 2.47 -6.29 9.01
C ARG A 296 3.18 -5.58 10.15
N ARG A 297 4.38 -5.03 9.93
CA ARG A 297 5.09 -4.22 10.94
C ARG A 297 4.36 -2.91 11.26
N MET A 298 3.63 -2.35 10.29
CA MET A 298 2.76 -1.19 10.48
C MET A 298 1.42 -1.55 11.19
N GLY A 299 1.16 -2.83 11.45
CA GLY A 299 -0.01 -3.31 12.19
C GLY A 299 -1.19 -3.76 11.32
N TYR A 300 -1.00 -3.89 10.01
CA TYR A 300 -2.03 -4.43 9.11
C TYR A 300 -2.05 -5.97 9.11
N GLN A 301 -3.24 -6.55 9.02
CA GLN A 301 -3.47 -7.91 8.55
C GLN A 301 -3.43 -7.93 7.03
N THR A 302 -2.70 -8.89 6.44
CA THR A 302 -2.49 -8.99 4.99
C THR A 302 -3.23 -10.20 4.43
N HIS A 303 -4.07 -9.98 3.42
CA HIS A 303 -4.87 -11.00 2.74
C HIS A 303 -4.50 -11.03 1.26
N GLU A 304 -3.89 -12.14 0.85
CA GLU A 304 -3.41 -12.34 -0.52
C GLU A 304 -4.42 -13.16 -1.32
N MET A 305 -4.60 -12.82 -2.59
CA MET A 305 -5.43 -13.60 -3.50
C MET A 305 -4.84 -13.58 -4.91
N THR A 306 -4.91 -14.71 -5.61
CA THR A 306 -4.60 -14.80 -7.04
C THR A 306 -5.85 -15.27 -7.75
N LEU A 307 -6.44 -14.38 -8.54
CA LEU A 307 -7.76 -14.54 -9.14
C LEU A 307 -7.66 -14.62 -10.66
N CYS A 308 -8.54 -15.40 -11.28
CA CYS A 308 -8.74 -15.41 -12.73
C CYS A 308 -10.09 -14.76 -13.06
N ALA A 309 -10.12 -13.83 -14.01
CA ALA A 309 -11.36 -13.12 -14.35
C ALA A 309 -12.52 -14.04 -14.77
N ARG A 310 -12.23 -15.22 -15.33
CA ARG A 310 -13.22 -16.24 -15.68
C ARG A 310 -14.00 -16.78 -14.49
N ASP A 311 -13.38 -16.76 -13.30
CA ASP A 311 -14.00 -17.20 -12.05
C ASP A 311 -14.85 -16.08 -11.41
N TYR A 312 -14.90 -14.90 -12.03
CA TYR A 312 -15.62 -13.71 -11.52
C TYR A 312 -16.48 -13.07 -12.62
N GLY A 313 -16.93 -13.87 -13.58
CA GLY A 313 -17.89 -13.46 -14.61
C GLY A 313 -17.32 -12.70 -15.78
N GLY A 314 -16.00 -12.46 -15.81
CA GLY A 314 -15.26 -12.01 -16.98
C GLY A 314 -15.07 -13.15 -17.99
N ILE A 315 -14.68 -12.78 -19.21
CA ILE A 315 -14.47 -13.72 -20.32
C ILE A 315 -13.01 -13.72 -20.81
N GLN A 316 -12.12 -12.99 -20.15
CA GLN A 316 -10.68 -13.03 -20.38
C GLN A 316 -10.01 -14.02 -19.41
N ASN A 317 -9.08 -14.83 -19.91
CA ASN A 317 -8.20 -15.63 -19.06
C ASN A 317 -7.07 -14.76 -18.48
N ARG A 318 -7.43 -13.76 -17.66
CA ARG A 318 -6.53 -12.81 -17.00
C ARG A 318 -6.35 -13.22 -15.54
N ASN A 319 -5.15 -13.65 -15.18
CA ASN A 319 -4.78 -13.89 -13.79
C ASN A 319 -4.17 -12.63 -13.19
N ARG A 320 -4.63 -12.24 -12.00
CA ARG A 320 -4.08 -11.12 -11.22
C ARG A 320 -3.95 -11.45 -9.76
N TYR A 321 -2.93 -10.85 -9.16
CA TYR A 321 -2.67 -10.88 -7.75
C TYR A 321 -3.28 -9.63 -7.12
N TYR A 322 -3.98 -9.82 -6.01
CA TYR A 322 -4.40 -8.73 -5.14
C TYR A 322 -3.87 -8.96 -3.72
N LEU A 323 -3.55 -7.86 -3.06
CA LEU A 323 -3.25 -7.82 -1.64
C LEU A 323 -4.15 -6.78 -0.98
N VAL A 324 -4.97 -7.23 -0.04
CA VAL A 324 -5.73 -6.34 0.84
C VAL A 324 -5.04 -6.32 2.20
N ALA A 325 -4.63 -5.14 2.64
CA ALA A 325 -4.04 -4.91 3.95
C ALA A 325 -4.98 -4.05 4.79
N THR A 326 -5.41 -4.55 5.95
CA THR A 326 -6.40 -3.87 6.79
C THR A 326 -6.00 -3.90 8.27
N ILE A 327 -6.32 -2.84 9.01
CA ILE A 327 -6.16 -2.84 10.47
C ILE A 327 -7.28 -3.59 11.19
N PHE A 328 -8.35 -3.95 10.48
CA PHE A 328 -9.53 -4.59 11.02
C PHE A 328 -9.48 -6.12 10.81
N PRO A 329 -9.99 -6.91 11.75
CA PRO A 329 -10.09 -8.34 11.57
C PRO A 329 -11.23 -8.72 10.60
N GLY A 330 -11.19 -9.95 10.07
CA GLY A 330 -12.35 -10.57 9.43
C GLY A 330 -12.58 -10.18 7.97
N TYR A 331 -11.54 -9.80 7.23
CA TYR A 331 -11.68 -9.60 5.79
C TYR A 331 -11.96 -10.92 5.06
N GLU A 332 -13.02 -10.93 4.26
CA GLU A 332 -13.45 -12.06 3.43
C GLU A 332 -13.22 -11.77 1.94
N PRO A 333 -12.36 -12.56 1.24
CA PRO A 333 -12.15 -12.41 -0.19
C PRO A 333 -13.42 -12.72 -1.02
N PRO A 334 -13.51 -12.20 -2.26
CA PRO A 334 -14.64 -12.50 -3.13
C PRO A 334 -14.69 -13.99 -3.51
N GLN A 335 -15.88 -14.56 -3.47
CA GLN A 335 -16.10 -15.97 -3.82
C GLN A 335 -16.17 -16.16 -5.33
N PRO A 336 -15.54 -17.23 -5.87
CA PRO A 336 -15.61 -17.52 -7.29
C PRO A 336 -17.02 -17.97 -7.69
N GLN A 337 -17.36 -17.74 -8.95
CA GLN A 337 -18.56 -18.22 -9.60
C GLN A 337 -18.20 -19.22 -10.72
N PRO A 338 -19.14 -20.08 -11.15
CA PRO A 338 -18.92 -20.97 -12.28
C PRO A 338 -18.47 -20.23 -13.53
N ARG A 339 -17.47 -20.78 -14.23
CA ARG A 339 -16.96 -20.22 -15.49
C ARG A 339 -18.02 -20.31 -16.57
N LYS A 340 -18.14 -19.25 -17.36
CA LYS A 340 -18.89 -19.30 -18.61
C LYS A 340 -18.20 -20.24 -19.59
N THR A 341 -18.99 -21.10 -20.22
CA THR A 341 -18.54 -22.09 -21.22
C THR A 341 -19.05 -21.81 -22.62
N ASP A 342 -20.04 -20.93 -22.74
CA ASP A 342 -20.59 -20.51 -24.03
C ASP A 342 -19.53 -19.85 -24.90
N SER A 343 -19.72 -19.95 -26.21
CA SER A 343 -18.85 -19.28 -27.16
C SER A 343 -18.93 -17.77 -26.98
N ILE A 344 -17.77 -17.10 -26.97
CA ILE A 344 -17.68 -15.63 -27.00
C ILE A 344 -17.84 -15.07 -28.42
N TRP A 345 -18.06 -15.94 -29.41
CA TRP A 345 -18.15 -15.54 -30.82
C TRP A 345 -19.20 -14.47 -31.13
N PRO A 346 -20.42 -14.49 -30.57
CA PRO A 346 -21.41 -13.44 -30.85
C PRO A 346 -20.91 -12.03 -30.54
N LEU A 347 -20.07 -11.91 -29.50
CA LEU A 347 -19.42 -10.65 -29.12
C LEU A 347 -18.32 -10.29 -30.13
N VAL A 348 -17.53 -11.25 -30.59
CA VAL A 348 -16.51 -11.01 -31.63
C VAL A 348 -17.16 -10.58 -32.95
N GLU A 349 -18.23 -11.25 -33.35
CA GLU A 349 -18.96 -11.01 -34.60
C GLU A 349 -19.56 -9.59 -34.64
N LYS A 350 -20.07 -9.09 -33.50
CA LYS A 350 -20.52 -7.68 -33.33
C LYS A 350 -19.44 -6.66 -33.73
N HIS A 351 -18.16 -6.97 -33.48
CA HIS A 351 -17.03 -6.04 -33.67
C HIS A 351 -16.11 -6.40 -34.84
N LEU A 352 -16.39 -7.49 -35.56
CA LEU A 352 -15.45 -8.05 -36.54
C LEU A 352 -15.17 -7.09 -37.70
N SER A 353 -16.16 -6.30 -38.12
CA SER A 353 -16.01 -5.27 -39.17
C SER A 353 -14.99 -4.18 -38.82
N ASP A 354 -14.81 -3.90 -37.52
CA ASP A 354 -13.92 -2.87 -37.02
C ASP A 354 -12.51 -3.43 -36.71
N CYS A 355 -12.36 -4.74 -36.79
CA CYS A 355 -11.10 -5.42 -36.56
C CYS A 355 -10.21 -5.33 -37.81
N ARG A 356 -8.93 -5.00 -37.63
CA ARG A 356 -8.00 -4.80 -38.73
C ARG A 356 -7.52 -6.15 -39.27
N ASP A 357 -7.65 -6.38 -40.58
CA ASP A 357 -7.04 -7.53 -41.25
C ASP A 357 -5.50 -7.41 -41.20
N VAL A 358 -4.87 -8.42 -40.60
CA VAL A 358 -3.42 -8.50 -40.39
C VAL A 358 -2.83 -9.79 -40.94
N THR A 359 -3.58 -10.52 -41.77
CA THR A 359 -3.22 -11.84 -42.29
C THR A 359 -1.81 -11.88 -42.89
N ASP A 360 -1.47 -10.89 -43.71
CA ASP A 360 -0.19 -10.85 -44.44
C ASP A 360 0.98 -10.26 -43.66
N ARG A 361 0.75 -9.79 -42.43
CA ARG A 361 1.78 -9.10 -41.65
C ARG A 361 2.88 -10.07 -41.22
N LYS A 362 4.13 -9.61 -41.30
CA LYS A 362 5.31 -10.41 -40.95
C LYS A 362 5.21 -11.03 -39.55
N TYR A 363 4.73 -10.29 -38.56
CA TYR A 363 4.62 -10.79 -37.19
C TYR A 363 3.57 -11.91 -37.03
N ILE A 364 2.56 -12.01 -37.90
CA ILE A 364 1.62 -13.14 -37.94
C ILE A 364 2.30 -14.36 -38.53
N LYS A 365 3.05 -14.20 -39.64
CA LYS A 365 3.84 -15.28 -40.24
C LYS A 365 4.89 -15.82 -39.25
N ASP A 366 5.56 -14.93 -38.53
CA ASP A 366 6.54 -15.25 -37.51
C ASP A 366 5.93 -15.88 -36.24
N ARG A 367 4.60 -15.79 -36.06
CA ARG A 367 3.88 -16.34 -34.91
C ARG A 367 3.82 -17.86 -34.96
N ALA A 368 3.60 -18.44 -36.15
CA ALA A 368 3.49 -19.90 -36.36
C ALA A 368 4.70 -20.69 -35.83
N ASN A 369 5.88 -20.07 -35.80
CA ASN A 369 7.13 -20.68 -35.32
C ASN A 369 7.49 -20.26 -33.87
N SER A 370 6.60 -19.61 -33.14
CA SER A 370 6.86 -19.05 -31.81
C SER A 370 6.30 -19.92 -30.68
N GLY A 371 7.15 -20.37 -29.77
CA GLY A 371 6.72 -21.03 -28.52
C GLY A 371 6.04 -20.09 -27.51
N ARG A 372 5.85 -18.81 -27.84
CA ARG A 372 5.21 -17.79 -26.98
C ARG A 372 3.87 -17.28 -27.51
N GLN A 373 3.33 -17.89 -28.57
CA GLN A 373 2.05 -17.46 -29.13
C GLN A 373 0.90 -17.71 -28.15
N SER A 374 0.02 -16.72 -27.99
CA SER A 374 -1.28 -16.90 -27.37
C SER A 374 -2.20 -17.71 -28.30
N ALA A 375 -3.27 -18.32 -27.78
CA ALA A 375 -4.28 -18.92 -28.64
C ALA A 375 -5.03 -17.83 -29.43
N ALA A 376 -5.36 -18.08 -30.69
CA ALA A 376 -6.29 -17.22 -31.43
C ALA A 376 -7.73 -17.43 -30.92
N ILE A 377 -8.55 -16.38 -31.04
CA ILE A 377 -10.00 -16.48 -30.82
C ILE A 377 -10.63 -17.02 -32.10
N THR A 378 -11.45 -18.06 -31.95
CA THR A 378 -12.18 -18.75 -33.02
C THR A 378 -13.66 -18.84 -32.67
N ARG A 379 -14.49 -19.30 -33.61
CA ARG A 379 -15.94 -19.54 -33.42
C ARG A 379 -16.29 -20.43 -32.23
N THR A 380 -15.37 -21.31 -31.79
CA THR A 380 -15.56 -22.24 -30.67
C THR A 380 -14.92 -21.77 -29.37
N SER A 381 -14.25 -20.62 -29.37
CA SER A 381 -13.58 -20.10 -28.17
C SER A 381 -14.60 -19.67 -27.13
N SER A 382 -14.44 -20.13 -25.89
CA SER A 382 -15.27 -19.75 -24.74
C SER A 382 -14.67 -18.64 -23.88
N TYR A 383 -13.48 -18.17 -24.25
CA TYR A 383 -12.77 -17.10 -23.56
C TYR A 383 -11.73 -16.46 -24.48
N SER A 384 -11.27 -15.27 -24.10
CA SER A 384 -10.15 -14.57 -24.73
C SER A 384 -8.87 -14.74 -23.92
N PRO A 385 -7.68 -14.90 -24.54
CA PRO A 385 -6.42 -14.77 -23.83
C PRO A 385 -6.22 -13.36 -23.24
N THR A 386 -5.19 -13.21 -22.40
CA THR A 386 -4.86 -11.90 -21.78
C THR A 386 -4.48 -10.87 -22.84
N ILE A 387 -5.23 -9.77 -22.93
CA ILE A 387 -4.82 -8.58 -23.68
C ILE A 387 -3.70 -7.87 -22.91
N VAL A 388 -2.64 -7.48 -23.62
CA VAL A 388 -1.43 -6.84 -23.06
C VAL A 388 -1.20 -5.45 -23.64
N LYS A 389 -0.43 -4.59 -22.96
CA LYS A 389 -0.19 -3.20 -23.40
C LYS A 389 0.33 -3.11 -24.85
N SER A 390 1.20 -4.03 -25.26
CA SER A 390 1.83 -4.03 -26.58
C SER A 390 0.93 -4.59 -27.71
N GLN A 391 -0.36 -4.83 -27.46
CA GLN A 391 -1.30 -5.46 -28.40
C GLN A 391 -1.35 -4.73 -29.77
N SER A 392 -1.36 -3.40 -29.77
CA SER A 392 -1.41 -2.57 -30.97
C SER A 392 -0.13 -2.67 -31.85
N ARG A 393 0.98 -3.12 -31.26
CA ARG A 393 2.32 -3.14 -31.88
C ARG A 393 2.59 -4.36 -32.75
N GLY A 394 1.63 -5.28 -32.87
CA GLY A 394 1.77 -6.48 -33.70
C GLY A 394 2.81 -7.46 -33.14
N ILE A 395 2.63 -7.87 -31.89
CA ILE A 395 3.51 -8.81 -31.19
C ILE A 395 3.05 -10.26 -31.37
N LYS A 396 3.96 -11.22 -31.23
CA LYS A 396 3.67 -12.66 -31.43
C LYS A 396 2.73 -13.25 -30.35
N ASP A 397 2.82 -12.71 -29.15
CA ASP A 397 2.05 -13.05 -27.95
C ASP A 397 0.71 -12.29 -27.83
N GLY A 398 0.41 -11.42 -28.79
CA GLY A 398 -0.83 -10.65 -28.84
C GLY A 398 -2.04 -11.53 -29.17
N VAL A 399 -3.24 -11.06 -28.80
CA VAL A 399 -4.50 -11.74 -29.11
C VAL A 399 -4.94 -11.42 -30.54
N TYR A 400 -5.30 -12.45 -31.29
CA TYR A 400 -5.79 -12.31 -32.66
C TYR A 400 -7.03 -13.17 -32.85
N ILE A 401 -7.83 -12.83 -33.86
CA ILE A 401 -9.06 -13.54 -34.24
C ILE A 401 -8.80 -14.27 -35.54
N GLU A 402 -9.17 -15.54 -35.62
CA GLU A 402 -9.10 -16.34 -36.84
C GLU A 402 -10.52 -16.65 -37.34
N ASP A 403 -10.82 -16.22 -38.57
CA ASP A 403 -12.09 -16.50 -39.23
C ASP A 403 -11.94 -16.58 -40.74
N GLY A 404 -12.54 -17.59 -41.38
CA GLY A 404 -12.56 -17.71 -42.84
C GLY A 404 -11.18 -17.68 -43.50
N GLY A 405 -10.13 -18.19 -42.83
CA GLY A 405 -8.74 -18.17 -43.34
C GLY A 405 -8.01 -16.84 -43.18
N LYS A 406 -8.62 -15.85 -42.52
CA LYS A 406 -8.03 -14.53 -42.23
C LYS A 406 -7.70 -14.39 -40.75
N VAL A 407 -6.76 -13.50 -40.46
CA VAL A 407 -6.34 -13.14 -39.11
C VAL A 407 -6.60 -11.66 -38.87
N TYR A 408 -7.34 -11.35 -37.81
CA TYR A 408 -7.69 -9.97 -37.44
C TYR A 408 -7.07 -9.57 -36.10
N ALA A 409 -6.64 -8.31 -36.01
CA ALA A 409 -6.32 -7.68 -34.74
C ALA A 409 -7.58 -7.06 -34.13
N PRO A 410 -7.84 -7.28 -32.82
CA PRO A 410 -9.08 -6.83 -32.19
C PRO A 410 -9.18 -5.30 -32.20
N SER A 411 -10.40 -4.80 -32.42
CA SER A 411 -10.73 -3.38 -32.30
C SER A 411 -10.70 -2.93 -30.84
N GLU A 412 -10.68 -1.61 -30.61
CA GLU A 412 -10.76 -1.04 -29.25
C GLU A 412 -12.07 -1.46 -28.55
N GLY A 413 -13.21 -1.35 -29.24
CA GLY A 413 -14.52 -1.74 -28.71
C GLY A 413 -14.55 -3.21 -28.29
N LEU A 414 -13.98 -4.09 -29.12
CA LEU A 414 -13.85 -5.50 -28.77
C LEU A 414 -12.96 -5.70 -27.52
N ILE A 415 -11.83 -5.01 -27.42
CA ILE A 415 -10.93 -5.12 -26.25
C ILE A 415 -11.67 -4.72 -24.97
N LYS A 416 -12.44 -3.62 -24.99
CA LYS A 416 -13.24 -3.18 -23.83
C LYS A 416 -14.20 -4.26 -23.38
N GLU A 417 -15.01 -4.81 -24.29
CA GLU A 417 -15.97 -5.87 -23.96
C GLU A 417 -15.29 -7.16 -23.47
N LEU A 418 -14.19 -7.57 -24.10
CA LEU A 418 -13.41 -8.74 -23.66
C LEU A 418 -12.83 -8.58 -22.25
N MET A 419 -12.50 -7.35 -21.85
CA MET A 419 -12.00 -6.98 -20.51
C MET A 419 -13.14 -6.58 -19.56
N SER A 420 -14.39 -6.79 -19.99
CA SER A 420 -15.61 -6.44 -19.26
C SER A 420 -15.75 -4.95 -18.91
N ILE A 421 -15.02 -4.08 -19.60
CA ILE A 421 -15.02 -2.63 -19.37
C ILE A 421 -16.36 -2.05 -19.88
N PRO A 422 -17.07 -1.25 -19.07
CA PRO A 422 -18.33 -0.62 -19.46
C PRO A 422 -18.22 0.29 -20.69
N GLU A 423 -19.33 0.41 -21.43
CA GLU A 423 -19.40 1.24 -22.65
C GLU A 423 -19.23 2.75 -22.36
N ASP A 424 -19.56 3.20 -21.15
CA ASP A 424 -19.41 4.59 -20.71
C ASP A 424 -17.95 4.96 -20.34
N PHE A 425 -17.02 3.99 -20.34
CA PHE A 425 -15.59 4.28 -20.23
C PHE A 425 -15.04 4.80 -21.58
N ASP A 426 -14.75 6.09 -21.63
CA ASP A 426 -14.36 6.83 -22.83
C ASP A 426 -12.84 6.93 -23.01
N THR A 427 -12.36 6.42 -24.14
CA THR A 427 -10.96 6.53 -24.62
C THR A 427 -10.88 7.13 -26.02
N SER A 428 -11.99 7.65 -26.56
CA SER A 428 -12.11 8.15 -27.94
C SER A 428 -11.24 9.38 -28.24
N TRP A 429 -10.83 10.10 -27.19
CA TRP A 429 -9.94 11.26 -27.27
C TRP A 429 -8.46 10.86 -27.46
N MET A 430 -8.11 9.59 -27.21
CA MET A 430 -6.74 9.08 -27.28
C MET A 430 -6.40 8.60 -28.69
N ALA A 431 -5.11 8.66 -29.05
CA ALA A 431 -4.66 7.92 -30.23
C ALA A 431 -4.86 6.41 -30.01
N GLN A 432 -5.21 5.68 -31.07
CA GLN A 432 -5.54 4.24 -30.98
C GLN A 432 -4.46 3.41 -30.26
N GLU A 433 -3.18 3.69 -30.51
CA GLU A 433 -2.07 3.01 -29.82
C GLU A 433 -2.10 3.25 -28.30
N GLN A 434 -2.33 4.50 -27.87
CA GLN A 434 -2.38 4.88 -26.44
C GLN A 434 -3.60 4.30 -25.74
N SER A 435 -4.75 4.28 -26.41
CA SER A 435 -5.97 3.65 -25.90
C SER A 435 -5.77 2.17 -25.65
N ILE A 436 -5.27 1.42 -26.66
CA ILE A 436 -5.01 -0.02 -26.53
C ILE A 436 -3.96 -0.31 -25.45
N GLU A 437 -2.95 0.55 -25.30
CA GLU A 437 -1.97 0.44 -24.22
C GLU A 437 -2.60 0.61 -22.84
N THR A 438 -3.43 1.64 -22.70
CA THR A 438 -4.16 1.95 -21.46
C THR A 438 -5.10 0.80 -21.07
N LEU A 439 -5.81 0.23 -22.03
CA LEU A 439 -6.66 -0.95 -21.80
C LEU A 439 -5.82 -2.18 -21.47
N GLY A 440 -4.77 -2.46 -22.24
CA GLY A 440 -3.96 -3.68 -22.09
C GLY A 440 -3.17 -3.76 -20.78
N GLN A 441 -2.77 -2.62 -20.21
CA GLN A 441 -2.12 -2.55 -18.89
C GLN A 441 -3.12 -2.57 -17.72
N SER A 442 -4.41 -2.39 -17.99
CA SER A 442 -5.47 -2.27 -16.98
C SER A 442 -5.84 -3.60 -16.28
N ILE A 443 -6.88 -3.57 -15.46
CA ILE A 443 -7.53 -4.72 -14.81
C ILE A 443 -8.59 -5.37 -15.71
N ASP A 444 -9.07 -6.56 -15.35
CA ASP A 444 -10.37 -7.04 -15.85
C ASP A 444 -11.46 -6.47 -14.94
N TYR A 445 -12.42 -5.76 -15.53
CA TYR A 445 -13.36 -4.91 -14.80
C TYR A 445 -14.25 -5.70 -13.83
N ARG A 446 -14.79 -6.86 -14.25
CA ARG A 446 -15.70 -7.66 -13.42
C ARG A 446 -14.97 -8.30 -12.24
N MET A 447 -13.78 -8.85 -12.50
CA MET A 447 -12.94 -9.41 -11.45
C MET A 447 -12.55 -8.33 -10.43
N HIS A 448 -12.14 -7.15 -10.91
CA HIS A 448 -11.77 -6.04 -10.04
C HIS A 448 -12.96 -5.57 -9.22
N HIS A 449 -14.14 -5.44 -9.84
CA HIS A 449 -15.38 -5.07 -9.15
C HIS A 449 -15.73 -6.03 -8.02
N ALA A 450 -15.55 -7.35 -8.21
CA ALA A 450 -15.77 -8.33 -7.15
C ALA A 450 -14.83 -8.12 -5.95
N VAL A 451 -13.56 -7.80 -6.20
CA VAL A 451 -12.60 -7.46 -5.14
C VAL A 451 -13.00 -6.16 -4.45
N VAL A 452 -13.31 -5.11 -5.20
CA VAL A 452 -13.73 -3.80 -4.67
C VAL A 452 -14.98 -3.95 -3.78
N GLU A 453 -15.97 -4.73 -4.20
CA GLU A 453 -17.18 -5.00 -3.40
C GLU A 453 -16.86 -5.71 -2.08
N SER A 454 -15.93 -6.67 -2.08
CA SER A 454 -15.48 -7.32 -0.83
C SER A 454 -14.79 -6.33 0.11
N VAL A 455 -13.98 -5.41 -0.44
CA VAL A 455 -13.31 -4.35 0.32
C VAL A 455 -14.32 -3.35 0.88
N ARG A 456 -15.32 -2.95 0.09
CA ARG A 456 -16.42 -2.07 0.53
C ARG A 456 -17.17 -2.68 1.70
N LYS A 457 -17.63 -3.93 1.57
CA LYS A 457 -18.33 -4.65 2.64
C LYS A 457 -17.50 -4.73 3.92
N HIS A 458 -16.20 -5.00 3.80
CA HIS A 458 -15.29 -5.04 4.94
C HIS A 458 -15.14 -3.67 5.63
N ILE A 459 -15.03 -2.61 4.84
CA ILE A 459 -14.99 -1.23 5.36
C ILE A 459 -16.30 -0.89 6.08
N GLU A 460 -17.45 -1.18 5.48
CA GLU A 460 -18.77 -0.91 6.05
C GLU A 460 -19.02 -1.67 7.36
N ALA A 461 -18.59 -2.94 7.42
CA ALA A 461 -18.71 -3.77 8.62
C ALA A 461 -17.91 -3.19 9.81
N ASN A 462 -16.84 -2.44 9.56
CA ASN A 462 -15.95 -1.92 10.60
C ASN A 462 -16.11 -0.43 10.89
N LEU A 463 -16.47 0.39 9.90
CA LEU A 463 -16.60 1.85 10.00
C LEU A 463 -18.04 2.35 9.94
N GLY A 464 -19.00 1.49 9.57
CA GLY A 464 -20.38 1.86 9.25
C GLY A 464 -20.55 2.28 7.79
N SER A 465 -21.80 2.48 7.35
CA SER A 465 -22.15 2.82 5.97
C SER A 465 -22.37 4.32 5.73
N GLY A 466 -22.07 5.18 6.71
CA GLY A 466 -22.20 6.63 6.57
C GLY A 466 -21.64 7.39 7.78
N PRO A 467 -21.44 8.71 7.64
CA PRO A 467 -21.00 9.53 8.77
C PRO A 467 -22.08 9.51 9.87
N ILE A 468 -21.63 9.42 11.13
CA ILE A 468 -22.53 9.67 12.26
C ILE A 468 -22.77 11.18 12.30
N LEU A 469 -24.02 11.63 12.24
CA LEU A 469 -24.39 13.04 12.40
C LEU A 469 -23.73 13.61 13.65
N ARG A 470 -22.68 14.40 13.47
CA ARG A 470 -22.09 15.20 14.55
C ARG A 470 -22.75 16.56 14.50
N HIS A 471 -23.61 16.86 15.47
CA HIS A 471 -24.01 18.24 15.70
C HIS A 471 -22.73 19.04 15.97
N LYS A 472 -22.37 19.92 15.03
CA LYS A 472 -21.36 20.94 15.28
C LYS A 472 -21.94 21.85 16.37
N HIS A 473 -21.57 21.61 17.63
CA HIS A 473 -21.66 22.68 18.61
C HIS A 473 -20.69 23.76 18.13
N HIS A 474 -21.22 24.77 17.46
CA HIS A 474 -20.57 26.06 17.40
C HIS A 474 -20.44 26.53 18.86
N GLN A 475 -19.28 26.26 19.47
CA GLN A 475 -18.82 27.13 20.54
C GLN A 475 -18.58 28.48 19.88
N ALA A 476 -19.59 29.34 19.97
CA ALA A 476 -19.39 30.76 19.84
C ALA A 476 -18.26 31.11 20.81
N SER A 477 -17.13 31.50 20.26
CA SER A 477 -16.13 32.29 20.97
C SER A 477 -16.86 33.51 21.52
N LEU A 478 -17.12 33.51 22.81
CA LEU A 478 -17.49 34.69 23.57
C LEU A 478 -16.30 34.98 24.49
N LEU A 479 -15.72 36.17 24.22
CA LEU A 479 -14.60 36.87 24.88
C LEU A 479 -13.20 36.52 24.38
#